data_AF-A0A563DNZ0-F1
#
_entry.id   AF-A0A563DNZ0-F1
#
_cell.length_a   1.000
_cell.length_b   1.000
_cell.length_c   1.000
_cell.angle_alpha   90.00
_cell.angle_beta   90.00
_cell.angle_gamma   90.00
#
_symmetry.space_group_name_H-M   'P 1'
#
loop_
_entity.id
_entity.type
_entity.pdbx_description
1 polymer ?
#
loop_
_entity_poly.entity_id
_entity_poly.type
_entity_poly.pdbx_seq_one_letter_code
_entity_poly.pdbx_strand_id
1 'polypeptide(L)' 'MNSTATFAETDAIAGKLAGLADELRTTIGNVDDPQAKAMLETGAEALGGLRKAFVDYKNGDEEAWQR' A
#
# COMPACT_ATOMS: atom_id res chain seq x y z
N MET A 1 4.66 -21.01 20.38
CA MET A 1 5.09 -19.61 20.11
C MET A 1 4.27 -19.13 18.92
N ASN A 2 3.37 -18.17 19.17
CA ASN A 2 2.45 -17.63 18.17
C ASN A 2 3.15 -16.63 17.25
N SER A 3 2.59 -16.50 16.04
CA SER A 3 2.79 -15.42 15.07
C SER A 3 3.77 -15.69 13.93
N THR A 4 3.38 -16.58 13.02
CA THR A 4 3.83 -16.57 11.62
C THR A 4 2.70 -16.05 10.75
N ALA A 5 2.41 -14.75 10.82
CA ALA A 5 1.97 -14.13 9.58
C ALA A 5 3.21 -14.15 8.68
N THR A 6 3.26 -15.11 7.76
CA THR A 6 4.46 -15.35 6.93
C THR A 6 4.74 -14.14 6.04
N PHE A 7 5.99 -13.93 5.60
CA PHE A 7 6.31 -12.88 4.61
C PHE A 7 5.40 -12.93 3.37
N ALA A 8 4.87 -14.11 3.04
CA ALA A 8 3.89 -14.29 1.97
C ALA A 8 2.54 -13.60 2.24
N GLU A 9 2.08 -13.58 3.49
CA GLU A 9 0.84 -12.90 3.87
C GLU A 9 1.00 -11.38 3.83
N THR A 10 2.15 -10.85 4.27
CA THR A 10 2.46 -9.42 4.18
C THR A 10 2.66 -8.97 2.73
N ASP A 11 3.30 -9.80 1.89
CA ASP A 11 3.42 -9.55 0.45
C ASP A 11 2.06 -9.57 -0.25
N ALA A 12 1.17 -10.50 0.11
CA ALA A 12 -0.18 -10.56 -0.43
C ALA A 12 -0.98 -9.30 -0.09
N ILE A 13 -0.82 -8.74 1.12
CA ILE A 13 -1.44 -7.47 1.50
C ILE A 13 -0.83 -6.31 0.71
N ALA A 14 0.50 -6.23 0.60
CA ALA A 14 1.19 -5.20 -0.19
C ALA A 14 0.74 -5.21 -1.66
N GLY A 15 0.51 -6.39 -2.24
CA GLY A 15 -0.05 -6.54 -3.59
C GLY A 15 -1.47 -6.00 -3.72
N LYS A 16 -2.35 -6.26 -2.74
CA LYS A 16 -3.72 -5.71 -2.72
C LYS A 16 -3.73 -4.19 -2.61
N LEU A 17 -2.85 -3.62 -1.78
CA LEU A 17 -2.70 -2.17 -1.64
C LEU A 17 -2.22 -1.53 -2.95
N ALA A 18 -1.29 -2.19 -3.66
CA ALA A 18 -0.85 -1.75 -4.98
C ALA A 18 -2.01 -1.74 -6.00
N GLY A 19 -2.75 -2.86 -6.09
CA GLY A 19 -3.88 -2.98 -7.02
C GLY A 19 -4.95 -1.92 -6.77
N LEU A 20 -5.31 -1.67 -5.52
CA LEU A 20 -6.28 -0.63 -5.19
C LEU A 20 -5.76 0.79 -5.53
N ALA A 21 -4.47 1.07 -5.30
CA ALA A 21 -3.88 2.35 -5.68
C ALA A 21 -3.93 2.56 -7.22
N ASP A 22 -3.69 1.51 -7.99
CA ASP A 22 -3.79 1.54 -9.45
C ASP A 22 -5.24 1.73 -9.93
N GLU A 23 -6.21 1.11 -9.26
CA GLU A 23 -7.64 1.32 -9.51
C GLU A 23 -8.07 2.78 -9.24
N LEU A 24 -7.59 3.39 -8.16
CA LEU A 24 -7.84 4.81 -7.86
C LEU A 24 -7.30 5.71 -8.98
N ARG A 25 -6.05 5.48 -9.43
CA ARG A 25 -5.45 6.26 -10.52
C ARG A 25 -6.13 6.04 -11.87
N THR A 26 -6.57 4.82 -12.15
CA THR A 26 -7.36 4.53 -13.35
C THR A 26 -8.70 5.27 -13.31
N THR A 27 -9.32 5.36 -12.12
CA THR A 27 -10.60 6.04 -11.92
C THR A 27 -10.49 7.55 -12.13
N ILE A 28 -9.35 8.18 -11.87
CA ILE A 28 -9.11 9.60 -12.17
C ILE A 28 -9.40 9.94 -13.64
N GLY A 29 -9.11 9.02 -14.57
CA GLY A 29 -9.38 9.20 -16.00
C GLY A 29 -10.86 9.16 -16.38
N ASN A 30 -11.74 8.67 -15.49
CA ASN A 30 -13.18 8.50 -15.72
C ASN A 30 -14.04 9.52 -14.97
N VAL A 31 -13.42 10.43 -14.21
CA VAL A 31 -14.12 11.43 -13.39
C VAL A 31 -13.77 12.81 -13.93
N ASP A 32 -14.72 13.74 -13.93
CA ASP A 32 -14.47 15.13 -14.34
C ASP A 32 -14.32 16.09 -13.15
N ASP A 33 -14.94 15.76 -12.01
CA ASP A 33 -14.90 16.57 -10.79
C ASP A 33 -13.46 16.72 -10.24
N PRO A 34 -12.90 17.94 -10.20
CA PRO A 34 -11.53 18.16 -9.73
C PRO A 34 -11.29 17.73 -8.28
N GLN A 35 -12.30 17.87 -7.42
CA GLN A 35 -12.23 17.50 -6.01
C GLN A 35 -12.15 15.97 -5.87
N ALA A 36 -12.97 15.24 -6.62
CA ALA A 36 -12.87 13.78 -6.68
C ALA A 36 -11.52 13.31 -7.22
N LYS A 37 -10.95 13.95 -8.25
CA LYS A 37 -9.59 13.62 -8.74
C LYS A 37 -8.54 13.79 -7.64
N ALA A 38 -8.58 14.90 -6.93
CA ALA A 38 -7.65 15.17 -5.84
C ALA A 38 -7.77 14.14 -4.69
N MET A 39 -9.00 13.78 -4.34
CA MET A 39 -9.26 12.73 -3.34
C MET A 39 -8.73 11.37 -3.79
N LEU A 40 -8.94 10.98 -5.06
CA LEU A 40 -8.46 9.72 -5.62
C LEU A 40 -6.92 9.63 -5.60
N GLU A 41 -6.22 10.70 -6.01
CA GLU A 41 -4.75 10.72 -5.97
C GLU A 41 -4.23 10.69 -4.53
N THR A 42 -4.83 11.46 -3.62
CA THR A 42 -4.48 11.43 -2.19
C THR A 42 -4.64 10.03 -1.61
N GLY A 43 -5.73 9.33 -1.96
CA GLY A 43 -5.94 7.94 -1.56
C GLY A 43 -4.88 6.99 -2.13
N ALA A 44 -4.51 7.15 -3.40
CA ALA A 44 -3.49 6.35 -4.05
C ALA A 44 -2.10 6.54 -3.42
N GLU A 45 -1.75 7.77 -3.03
CA GLU A 45 -0.52 8.07 -2.29
C GLU A 45 -0.51 7.46 -0.88
N ALA A 46 -1.62 7.58 -0.15
CA ALA A 46 -1.74 6.98 1.19
C ALA A 46 -1.60 5.44 1.14
N LEU A 47 -2.22 4.78 0.16
CA LEU A 47 -2.06 3.35 -0.07
C LEU A 47 -0.62 2.99 -0.46
N GLY A 48 0.05 3.86 -1.23
CA GLY A 48 1.47 3.71 -1.56
C GLY A 48 2.38 3.75 -0.33
N GLY A 49 2.13 4.68 0.59
CA GLY A 49 2.83 4.76 1.88
C GLY A 49 2.60 3.54 2.75
N LEU A 50 1.35 3.07 2.86
CA LEU A 50 1.03 1.85 3.59
C LEU A 50 1.71 0.63 2.96
N ARG A 51 1.63 0.46 1.64
CA ARG A 51 2.32 -0.62 0.91
C ARG A 51 3.82 -0.61 1.22
N LYS A 52 4.44 0.57 1.23
CA LYS A 52 5.87 0.72 1.52
C LYS A 52 6.20 0.16 2.91
N ALA A 53 5.42 0.47 3.94
CA ALA A 53 5.64 -0.06 5.28
C ALA A 53 5.62 -1.61 5.35
N PHE A 54 4.76 -2.27 4.56
CA PHE A 54 4.72 -3.74 4.48
C PHE A 54 5.93 -4.33 3.74
N VAL A 55 6.43 -3.64 2.71
CA VAL A 55 7.64 -4.05 1.97
C VAL A 55 8.88 -3.81 2.82
N ASP A 56 8.95 -2.70 3.54
CA ASP A 56 10.05 -2.37 4.45
C ASP A 56 10.12 -3.43 5.57
N TYR A 57 8.97 -3.89 6.10
CA TYR A 57 8.86 -5.06 7.00
C TYR A 57 9.57 -6.31 6.51
N LYS A 58 9.48 -6.59 5.21
CA LYS A 58 10.14 -7.74 4.61
C LYS A 58 11.66 -7.57 4.47
N ASN A 59 12.12 -6.36 4.17
CA ASN A 59 13.54 -6.13 3.90
C ASN A 59 14.40 -6.10 5.18
N GLY A 60 13.78 -5.96 6.36
CA GLY A 60 14.50 -6.02 7.64
C GLY A 60 15.47 -4.86 7.86
N ASP A 61 15.29 -3.76 7.12
CA ASP A 61 16.17 -2.59 7.08
C ASP A 61 15.93 -1.60 8.24
N GLU A 62 15.01 -1.89 9.17
CA GLU A 62 14.82 -1.09 10.37
C GLU A 62 15.47 -1.75 11.60
N GLU A 63 16.39 -1.04 12.26
CA GLU A 63 17.03 -1.43 13.52
C GLU A 63 16.02 -1.85 14.61
N ALA A 64 14.76 -1.39 14.50
CA ALA A 64 13.67 -1.75 15.39
C ALA A 64 13.27 -3.24 15.35
N TRP A 65 13.67 -4.00 14.32
CA TRP A 65 13.27 -5.41 14.13
C TRP A 65 14.40 -6.43 14.31
N GLN A 66 15.65 -5.98 14.44
CA GLN A 66 16.81 -6.83 14.77
C GLN A 66 16.90 -6.94 16.31
N ARG A 67 16.12 -7.83 16.91
CA ARG A 67 16.28 -8.21 18.34
C ARG A 67 17.35 -9.27 18.52
#